data_AF-A0A8R7QKC6-F1
#
_entry.id   AF-A0A8R7QKC6-F1
#
_cell.length_a   1.000
_cell.length_b   1.000
_cell.length_c   1.000
_cell.angle_alpha   90.00
_cell.angle_beta   90.00
_cell.angle_gamma   90.00
#
_symmetry.space_group_name_H-M   'P 1'
#
loop_
_entity.id
_entity.type
_entity.pdbx_description
1 polymer ?
#
loop_
_entity_poly.entity_id
_entity_poly.type
_entity_poly.pdbx_seq_one_letter_code
_entity_poly.pdbx_strand_id
1 'polypeptide(L)'
;MWFAEYLFLERSWAKDEKTLKSGLQRLKDFPRSFWLALFVEGTRFTPAKLLAAQEYAVSQGLTAPRNVLIPRTKGFVSAVSIMRDFVPAIYDTTVIIPEDSPKPTILRILQGQSSVVHVRIKRHSMGDMPNSDEDVSKWCKDIFVAKDALLDKHIATGTFDEEIIPIGRPVKSLMVKHNQGTILCNIINF
;
A
#
# COMPACT_ATOMS: atom_id res chain seq x y z
N MET A 1 3.45 -6.32 19.16
CA MET A 1 3.16 -6.38 17.71
C MET A 1 3.22 -7.85 17.26
N TRP A 2 2.30 -8.68 17.77
CA TRP A 2 2.26 -10.16 17.58
C TRP A 2 0.94 -10.62 16.91
N PHE A 3 0.02 -9.70 16.61
CA PHE A 3 -1.37 -10.00 16.21
C PHE A 3 -1.67 -9.80 14.72
N ALA A 4 -0.67 -9.46 13.89
CA ALA A 4 -0.87 -9.11 12.48
C ALA A 4 -0.30 -10.13 11.48
N GLU A 5 0.05 -11.34 11.94
CA GLU A 5 0.60 -12.46 11.12
C GLU A 5 1.50 -12.00 9.96
N TYR A 6 2.65 -11.41 10.30
CA TYR A 6 3.57 -10.88 9.29
C TYR A 6 4.24 -12.01 8.51
N LEU A 7 4.24 -11.89 7.18
CA LEU A 7 5.17 -12.63 6.32
C LEU A 7 6.52 -11.93 6.34
N PHE A 8 7.45 -12.47 7.12
CA PHE A 8 8.81 -11.95 7.20
C PHE A 8 9.60 -12.33 5.94
N LEU A 9 10.11 -11.32 5.24
CA LEU A 9 10.96 -11.47 4.05
C LEU A 9 12.40 -11.05 4.39
N GLU A 10 13.37 -11.84 3.95
CA GLU A 10 14.81 -11.65 4.17
C GLU A 10 15.47 -10.72 3.15
N ARG A 11 14.69 -10.14 2.22
CA ARG A 11 15.17 -9.33 1.07
C ARG A 11 16.05 -10.13 0.11
N SER A 12 15.87 -11.46 0.09
CA SER A 12 16.54 -12.38 -0.83
C SER A 12 15.49 -13.23 -1.51
N TRP A 13 15.25 -12.95 -2.80
CA TRP A 13 14.19 -13.61 -3.56
C TRP A 13 14.27 -15.15 -3.51
N ALA A 14 15.49 -15.70 -3.58
CA ALA A 14 15.70 -17.15 -3.56
C ALA A 14 15.16 -17.85 -2.29
N LYS A 15 15.13 -17.14 -1.16
CA LYS A 15 14.54 -17.64 0.08
C LYS A 15 13.09 -17.21 0.23
N ASP A 16 12.83 -15.94 -0.08
CA ASP A 16 11.55 -15.28 0.11
C ASP A 16 10.44 -15.86 -0.75
N GLU A 17 10.75 -16.38 -1.94
CA GLU A 17 9.76 -16.96 -2.84
C GLU A 17 9.00 -18.13 -2.19
N LYS A 18 9.71 -19.04 -1.51
CA LYS A 18 9.09 -20.19 -0.83
C LYS A 18 8.25 -19.76 0.37
N THR A 19 8.77 -18.83 1.17
CA THR A 19 8.07 -18.28 2.35
C THR A 19 6.82 -17.51 1.92
N LEU A 20 6.92 -16.68 0.89
CA LEU A 20 5.80 -15.93 0.34
C LEU A 20 4.75 -16.88 -0.24
N LYS A 21 5.16 -17.86 -1.04
CA LYS A 21 4.24 -18.83 -1.64
C LYS A 21 3.47 -19.61 -0.59
N SER A 22 4.18 -20.23 0.36
CA SER A 22 3.54 -20.99 1.43
C SER A 22 2.65 -20.11 2.33
N GLY A 23 3.10 -18.90 2.65
CA GLY A 23 2.36 -17.94 3.47
C GLY A 23 1.04 -17.50 2.83
N LEU A 24 1.08 -17.16 1.55
CA LEU A 24 -0.11 -16.73 0.81
C LEU A 24 -1.06 -17.88 0.52
N GLN A 25 -0.55 -19.08 0.22
CA GLN A 25 -1.39 -20.27 0.02
C GLN A 25 -2.19 -20.64 1.28
N ARG A 26 -1.60 -20.46 2.47
CA ARG A 26 -2.31 -20.66 3.74
C ARG A 26 -3.52 -19.74 3.93
N LEU A 27 -3.55 -18.59 3.26
CA LEU A 27 -4.68 -17.67 3.33
C LEU A 27 -5.92 -18.19 2.60
N LYS A 28 -5.76 -19.13 1.65
CA LYS A 28 -6.87 -19.73 0.92
C LYS A 28 -7.85 -20.46 1.83
N ASP A 29 -7.32 -21.21 2.79
CA ASP A 29 -8.11 -22.00 3.73
C ASP A 29 -8.32 -21.28 5.07
N PHE A 30 -8.08 -19.97 5.11
CA PHE A 30 -8.21 -19.20 6.34
C PHE A 30 -9.70 -19.11 6.73
N PRO A 31 -10.09 -19.49 7.96
CA PRO A 31 -11.49 -19.70 8.34
C PRO A 31 -12.32 -18.41 8.47
N ARG A 32 -11.74 -17.25 8.19
CA ARG A 32 -12.34 -15.92 8.37
C ARG A 32 -11.95 -15.01 7.21
N SER A 33 -12.67 -13.90 7.03
CA SER A 33 -12.19 -12.84 6.13
C SER A 33 -10.87 -12.27 6.65
N PHE A 34 -9.90 -12.08 5.76
CA PHE A 34 -8.58 -11.53 6.08
C PHE A 34 -8.29 -10.26 5.27
N TRP A 35 -7.31 -9.50 5.75
CA TRP A 35 -6.79 -8.31 5.09
C TRP A 35 -5.28 -8.47 4.96
N LEU A 36 -4.76 -8.40 3.73
CA LEU A 36 -3.34 -8.46 3.48
C LEU A 36 -2.85 -7.09 2.99
N ALA A 37 -1.97 -6.46 3.77
CA ALA A 37 -1.31 -5.22 3.39
C ALA A 37 0.04 -5.54 2.70
N LEU A 38 0.21 -5.05 1.47
CA LEU A 38 1.45 -5.22 0.70
C LEU A 38 2.13 -3.88 0.48
N PHE A 39 3.34 -3.74 1.02
CA PHE A 39 4.18 -2.57 0.82
C PHE A 39 5.17 -2.83 -0.33
N VAL A 40 4.74 -2.55 -1.55
CA VAL A 40 5.54 -2.86 -2.74
C VAL A 40 6.81 -2.02 -2.86
N GLU A 41 6.89 -0.86 -2.20
CA GLU A 41 8.14 -0.09 -2.06
C GLU A 41 9.23 -0.86 -1.30
N GLY A 42 8.81 -1.79 -0.41
CA GLY A 42 9.68 -2.64 0.39
C GLY A 42 10.41 -1.94 1.53
N THR A 43 10.30 -0.61 1.66
CA THR A 43 10.90 0.15 2.76
C THR A 43 10.10 1.41 3.06
N ARG A 44 10.31 2.01 4.24
CA ARG A 44 9.74 3.32 4.58
C ARG A 44 10.33 4.42 3.71
N PHE A 45 9.47 5.33 3.25
CA PHE A 45 9.86 6.58 2.61
C PHE A 45 10.80 7.40 3.50
N THR A 46 11.88 7.90 2.91
CA THR A 46 12.76 8.93 3.50
C THR A 46 13.33 9.79 2.38
N PRO A 47 13.66 11.07 2.61
CA PRO A 47 14.24 11.94 1.58
C PRO A 47 15.51 11.35 0.95
N ALA A 48 16.38 10.73 1.76
CA ALA A 48 17.59 10.06 1.28
C ALA A 48 17.29 8.89 0.32
N LYS A 49 16.22 8.13 0.58
CA LYS A 49 15.81 7.02 -0.31
C LYS A 49 15.09 7.49 -1.55
N LEU A 50 14.36 8.61 -1.46
CA LEU A 50 13.77 9.25 -2.63
C LEU A 50 14.89 9.68 -3.59
N LEU A 51 15.95 10.33 -3.09
CA LEU A 51 17.10 10.71 -3.91
C LEU A 51 17.74 9.49 -4.57
N ALA A 52 18.02 8.43 -3.82
CA ALA A 52 18.56 7.19 -4.37
C ALA A 52 17.62 6.54 -5.41
N ALA A 53 16.30 6.63 -5.21
CA ALA A 53 15.32 6.15 -6.18
C ALA A 53 15.32 7.00 -7.46
N GLN A 54 15.48 8.33 -7.35
CA GLN A 54 15.60 9.23 -8.50
C GLN A 54 16.88 8.95 -9.30
N GLU A 55 18.03 8.79 -8.63
CA GLU A 55 19.29 8.41 -9.27
C GLU A 55 19.16 7.08 -10.02
N TYR A 56 18.53 6.09 -9.38
CA TYR A 56 18.24 4.81 -10.02
C TYR A 56 17.31 4.97 -11.23
N ALA A 57 16.23 5.75 -11.12
CA ALA A 57 15.31 6.00 -12.24
C ALA A 57 16.05 6.58 -13.45
N VAL A 58 16.88 7.62 -13.23
CA VAL A 58 17.68 8.25 -14.28
C VAL A 58 18.63 7.23 -14.92
N SER A 59 19.31 6.39 -14.12
CA SER A 59 20.21 5.36 -14.63
C SER A 59 19.53 4.29 -15.49
N GLN A 60 18.22 4.07 -15.29
CA GLN A 60 17.42 3.07 -15.99
C GLN A 60 16.53 3.67 -17.08
N GLY A 61 16.61 4.99 -17.33
CA GLY A 61 15.75 5.69 -18.28
C GLY A 61 14.27 5.72 -17.88
N LEU A 62 13.98 5.60 -16.57
CA LEU A 62 12.63 5.70 -16.01
C LEU A 62 12.33 7.14 -15.58
N THR A 63 11.05 7.50 -15.51
CA THR A 63 10.62 8.77 -14.92
C THR A 63 11.02 8.81 -13.44
N ALA A 64 11.76 9.84 -13.05
CA ALA A 64 12.19 10.03 -11.67
C ALA A 64 10.99 10.39 -10.78
N PRO A 65 10.67 9.59 -9.74
CA PRO A 65 9.52 9.87 -8.89
C PRO A 65 9.81 11.04 -7.94
N ARG A 66 8.77 11.77 -7.53
CA ARG A 66 8.89 12.96 -6.66
C ARG A 66 8.36 12.73 -5.25
N ASN A 67 7.31 11.94 -5.11
CA ASN A 67 6.55 11.74 -3.88
C ASN A 67 6.51 10.27 -3.44
N VAL A 68 6.86 9.33 -4.32
CA VAL A 68 6.82 7.88 -4.06
C VAL A 68 8.18 7.22 -4.29
N LEU A 69 8.38 6.02 -3.73
CA LEU A 69 9.51 5.16 -4.09
C LEU A 69 9.15 4.26 -5.28
N ILE A 70 10.19 3.78 -5.97
CA ILE A 70 10.01 2.84 -7.09
C ILE A 70 9.55 1.47 -6.55
N PRO A 71 8.44 0.91 -7.06
CA PRO A 71 7.91 -0.34 -6.56
C PRO A 71 8.80 -1.54 -6.93
N ARG A 72 9.00 -2.44 -5.96
CA ARG A 72 9.59 -3.77 -6.16
C ARG A 72 8.48 -4.77 -6.47
N THR A 73 8.28 -5.05 -7.75
CA THR A 73 7.07 -5.73 -8.22
C THR A 73 7.03 -7.24 -7.98
N LYS A 74 8.18 -7.92 -7.79
CA LYS A 74 8.23 -9.39 -7.66
C LYS A 74 7.28 -9.97 -6.61
N GLY A 75 7.27 -9.37 -5.41
CA GLY A 75 6.38 -9.82 -4.34
C GLY A 75 4.90 -9.59 -4.67
N PHE A 76 4.58 -8.49 -5.33
CA PHE A 76 3.22 -8.19 -5.78
C PHE A 76 2.75 -9.15 -6.87
N VAL A 77 3.59 -9.38 -7.89
CA VAL A 77 3.30 -10.32 -8.99
C VAL A 77 3.02 -11.72 -8.44
N SER A 78 3.89 -12.22 -7.56
CA SER A 78 3.69 -13.51 -6.90
C SER A 78 2.39 -13.54 -6.08
N ALA A 79 2.09 -12.44 -5.37
CA ALA A 79 0.85 -12.31 -4.61
C ALA A 79 -0.40 -12.39 -5.49
N VAL A 80 -0.44 -11.64 -6.60
CA VAL A 80 -1.54 -11.69 -7.56
C VAL A 80 -1.68 -13.08 -8.17
N SER A 81 -0.56 -13.69 -8.59
CA SER A 81 -0.55 -15.03 -9.19
C SER A 81 -1.14 -16.09 -8.27
N ILE A 82 -0.76 -16.09 -6.98
CA ILE A 82 -1.25 -17.09 -6.01
C ILE A 82 -2.69 -16.83 -5.57
N MET A 83 -3.06 -15.57 -5.37
CA MET A 83 -4.33 -15.21 -4.74
C MET A 83 -5.48 -14.97 -5.71
N ARG A 84 -5.23 -14.99 -7.03
CA ARG A 84 -6.22 -14.68 -8.07
C ARG A 84 -7.53 -15.43 -7.91
N ASP A 85 -7.47 -16.69 -7.48
CA ASP A 85 -8.63 -17.59 -7.41
C ASP A 85 -9.54 -17.35 -6.20
N PHE A 86 -9.04 -16.69 -5.14
CA PHE A 86 -9.77 -16.58 -3.86
C PHE A 86 -9.79 -15.16 -3.28
N VAL A 87 -9.05 -14.21 -3.86
CA VAL A 87 -9.09 -12.80 -3.49
C VAL A 87 -9.86 -12.02 -4.56
N PRO A 88 -10.99 -11.38 -4.22
CA PRO A 88 -11.87 -10.78 -5.23
C PRO A 88 -11.40 -9.41 -5.74
N ALA A 89 -10.55 -8.71 -5.00
CA ALA A 89 -10.18 -7.33 -5.33
C ALA A 89 -8.82 -6.92 -4.74
N ILE A 90 -8.20 -5.92 -5.35
CA ILE A 90 -7.02 -5.23 -4.85
C ILE A 90 -7.45 -3.79 -4.56
N TYR A 91 -7.12 -3.27 -3.39
CA TYR A 91 -7.44 -1.88 -3.06
C TYR A 91 -6.15 -1.12 -3.08
N ASP A 92 -6.09 -0.17 -3.99
CA ASP A 92 -5.01 0.78 -4.06
C ASP A 92 -5.28 1.92 -3.09
N THR A 93 -4.38 2.12 -2.12
CA THR A 93 -4.54 3.16 -1.12
C THR A 93 -3.35 4.10 -1.15
N THR A 94 -3.64 5.39 -1.20
CA THR A 94 -2.66 6.47 -1.10
C THR A 94 -2.99 7.29 0.14
N VAL A 95 -2.00 7.43 1.02
CA VAL A 95 -2.13 8.17 2.28
C VAL A 95 -1.20 9.37 2.24
N ILE A 96 -1.72 10.52 2.64
CA ILE A 96 -0.95 11.74 2.80
C ILE A 96 -1.37 12.44 4.09
N ILE A 97 -0.37 13.00 4.75
CA ILE A 97 -0.55 13.83 5.93
C ILE A 97 -0.28 15.26 5.47
N PRO A 98 -1.28 16.15 5.52
CA PRO A 98 -1.08 17.57 5.22
C PRO A 98 0.07 18.17 6.05
N GLU A 99 0.85 19.09 5.48
CA GLU A 99 2.02 19.67 6.18
C GLU A 99 1.65 20.49 7.41
N ASP A 100 0.47 21.11 7.39
CA ASP A 100 -0.11 21.84 8.51
C ASP A 100 -0.60 20.92 9.64
N SER A 101 -0.66 19.61 9.38
CA SER A 101 -1.20 18.62 10.26
C SER A 101 -0.10 17.84 10.95
N PRO A 102 -0.20 17.64 12.26
CA PRO A 102 0.82 16.92 12.98
C PRO A 102 0.90 15.45 12.53
N LYS A 103 2.10 14.95 12.27
CA LYS A 103 2.31 13.54 11.91
C LYS A 103 1.78 12.59 12.99
N PRO A 104 0.99 11.56 12.62
CA PRO A 104 0.42 10.60 13.56
C PRO A 104 1.50 9.65 14.07
N THR A 105 2.20 10.03 15.14
CA THR A 105 3.15 9.13 15.81
C THR A 105 2.42 8.24 16.82
N ILE A 106 2.98 7.07 17.14
CA ILE A 106 2.41 6.16 18.15
C ILE A 106 2.20 6.90 19.47
N LEU A 107 3.15 7.73 19.89
CA LEU A 107 3.05 8.50 21.12
C LEU A 107 1.84 9.45 21.10
N ARG A 108 1.62 10.17 19.99
CA ARG A 108 0.48 11.08 19.83
C ARG A 108 -0.85 10.34 19.84
N ILE A 109 -0.91 9.19 19.16
CA ILE A 109 -2.08 8.32 19.14
C ILE A 109 -2.41 7.85 20.56
N LEU A 110 -1.42 7.41 21.33
CA LEU A 110 -1.58 7.00 22.74
C LEU A 110 -1.98 8.17 23.65
N GLN A 111 -1.47 9.37 23.38
CA GLN A 111 -1.85 10.61 24.07
C GLN A 111 -3.22 11.16 23.62
N GLY A 112 -3.91 10.51 22.70
CA GLY A 112 -5.22 10.91 22.21
C GLY A 112 -5.23 12.20 21.38
N GLN A 113 -4.06 12.65 20.91
CA GLN A 113 -3.90 13.84 20.08
C GLN A 113 -4.40 13.57 18.66
N SER A 114 -5.14 14.52 18.08
CA SER A 114 -5.63 14.42 16.71
C SER A 114 -4.54 14.70 15.69
N SER A 115 -4.68 14.04 14.53
CA SER A 115 -3.93 14.25 13.31
C SER A 115 -4.92 14.13 12.15
N VAL A 116 -4.81 14.98 11.14
CA VAL A 116 -5.57 14.86 9.90
C VAL A 116 -4.77 14.02 8.92
N VAL A 117 -5.45 13.10 8.25
CA VAL A 117 -4.86 12.23 7.23
C VAL A 117 -5.85 12.17 6.08
N HIS A 118 -5.38 12.45 4.87
CA HIS A 118 -6.18 12.25 3.67
C HIS A 118 -5.83 10.87 3.10
N VAL A 119 -6.87 10.07 2.85
CA VAL A 119 -6.73 8.71 2.34
C VAL A 119 -7.57 8.59 1.09
N ARG A 120 -6.91 8.28 -0.03
CA ARG A 120 -7.58 7.89 -1.27
C ARG A 120 -7.56 6.38 -1.37
N ILE A 121 -8.71 5.77 -1.62
CA ILE A 121 -8.85 4.32 -1.81
C ILE A 121 -9.52 4.08 -3.15
N LYS A 122 -8.86 3.30 -4.02
CA LYS A 122 -9.42 2.86 -5.30
C LYS A 122 -9.49 1.33 -5.32
N ARG A 123 -10.67 0.78 -5.57
CA ARG A 123 -10.87 -0.66 -5.71
C ARG A 123 -10.61 -1.10 -7.16
N HIS A 124 -9.82 -2.15 -7.31
CA HIS A 124 -9.57 -2.86 -8.56
C HIS A 124 -10.10 -4.28 -8.44
N SER A 125 -10.88 -4.75 -9.41
CA SER A 125 -11.32 -6.15 -9.43
C SER A 125 -10.12 -7.05 -9.71
N MET A 126 -10.04 -8.21 -9.04
CA MET A 126 -9.00 -9.19 -9.36
C MET A 126 -9.19 -9.74 -10.79
N GLY A 127 -10.42 -9.79 -11.28
CA GLY A 127 -10.73 -10.19 -12.66
C GLY A 127 -10.19 -9.24 -13.73
N ASP A 128 -9.94 -7.97 -13.38
CA ASP A 128 -9.39 -6.96 -14.31
C ASP A 128 -7.85 -7.02 -14.38
N MET A 129 -7.22 -7.81 -13.52
CA MET A 129 -5.76 -7.90 -13.47
C MET A 129 -5.22 -8.65 -14.69
N PRO A 130 -4.16 -8.15 -15.34
CA PRO A 130 -3.52 -8.85 -16.46
C PRO A 130 -3.11 -10.27 -16.10
N ASN A 131 -3.10 -11.19 -17.06
CA ASN A 131 -2.80 -12.60 -16.81
C ASN A 131 -1.29 -12.92 -16.79
N SER A 132 -0.45 -12.11 -17.45
CA SER A 132 1.00 -12.32 -17.48
C SER A 132 1.68 -11.62 -16.29
N ASP A 133 2.74 -12.23 -15.79
CA ASP A 133 3.54 -11.68 -14.69
C ASP A 133 4.20 -10.35 -15.08
N GLU A 134 4.61 -10.22 -16.34
CA GLU A 134 5.17 -9.00 -16.92
C GLU A 134 4.15 -7.87 -16.94
N ASP A 135 2.91 -8.14 -17.35
CA ASP A 135 1.85 -7.13 -17.41
C ASP A 135 1.38 -6.74 -16.02
N VAL A 136 1.32 -7.66 -15.05
CA VAL A 136 1.04 -7.32 -13.64
C VAL A 136 2.14 -6.44 -13.06
N SER A 137 3.41 -6.73 -13.39
CA SER A 137 4.56 -5.90 -13.00
C SER A 137 4.45 -4.50 -13.59
N LYS A 138 4.08 -4.40 -14.88
CA LYS A 138 3.86 -3.12 -15.56
C LYS A 138 2.69 -2.34 -14.93
N TRP A 139 1.54 -2.99 -14.72
CA TRP A 139 0.39 -2.41 -14.07
C TRP A 139 0.75 -1.81 -12.70
N CYS A 140 1.55 -2.52 -11.90
CA CYS A 140 2.00 -2.04 -10.60
C CYS A 140 2.86 -0.76 -10.73
N LYS A 141 3.77 -0.71 -11.70
CA LYS A 141 4.58 0.48 -11.97
C LYS A 141 3.72 1.66 -12.43
N ASP A 142 2.78 1.41 -13.34
CA ASP A 142 1.90 2.44 -13.90
C ASP A 142 1.01 3.06 -12.81
N ILE A 143 0.51 2.26 -11.86
CA ILE A 143 -0.21 2.76 -10.68
C ILE A 143 0.68 3.67 -9.84
N PHE A 144 1.95 3.33 -9.63
CA PHE A 144 2.87 4.18 -8.86
C PHE A 144 3.19 5.51 -9.57
N VAL A 145 3.30 5.51 -10.89
CA VAL A 145 3.42 6.75 -11.67
C VAL A 145 2.17 7.61 -11.53
N ALA A 146 0.98 7.00 -11.62
CA ALA A 146 -0.27 7.72 -11.43
C ALA A 146 -0.40 8.30 -10.01
N LYS A 147 0.04 7.57 -8.99
CA LYS A 147 0.10 8.06 -7.60
C LYS A 147 1.04 9.23 -7.42
N ASP A 148 2.19 9.20 -8.07
CA ASP A 148 3.17 10.29 -7.97
C ASP A 148 2.58 11.61 -8.46
N ALA A 149 1.95 11.59 -9.64
CA ALA A 149 1.27 12.74 -10.23
C ALA A 149 0.06 13.21 -9.40
N LEU A 150 -0.65 12.26 -8.80
CA LEU A 150 -1.79 12.50 -7.93
C LEU A 150 -1.37 13.15 -6.61
N LEU A 151 -0.25 12.74 -6.03
CA LEU A 151 0.34 13.38 -4.86
C LEU A 151 0.83 14.78 -5.18
N ASP A 152 1.48 14.98 -6.34
CA ASP A 152 1.85 16.33 -6.82
C ASP A 152 0.62 17.24 -6.90
N LYS A 153 -0.49 16.75 -7.48
CA LYS A 153 -1.74 17.50 -7.55
C LYS A 153 -2.28 17.84 -6.17
N HIS A 154 -2.30 16.86 -5.26
CA HIS A 154 -2.82 17.06 -3.92
C HIS A 154 -1.97 18.03 -3.08
N ILE A 155 -0.65 17.99 -3.23
CA ILE A 155 0.26 18.97 -2.61
C ILE A 155 -0.05 20.38 -3.13
N ALA A 156 -0.39 20.53 -4.41
CA ALA A 156 -0.71 21.82 -5.01
C ALA A 156 -2.12 22.35 -4.66
N THR A 157 -3.14 21.48 -4.62
CA THR A 157 -4.55 21.89 -4.47
C THR A 157 -5.15 21.63 -3.09
N GLY A 158 -4.47 20.85 -2.25
CA GLY A 158 -4.98 20.43 -0.94
C GLY A 158 -6.12 19.41 -0.99
N THR A 159 -6.51 18.90 -2.17
CA THR A 159 -7.55 17.86 -2.31
C THR A 159 -7.19 16.82 -3.38
N PHE A 160 -7.86 15.67 -3.42
CA PHE A 160 -7.71 14.70 -4.52
C PHE A 160 -8.70 14.95 -5.67
N ASP A 161 -9.43 16.08 -5.65
CA ASP A 161 -10.53 16.44 -6.56
C ASP A 161 -11.66 15.40 -6.63
N GLU A 162 -11.81 14.62 -5.55
CA GLU A 162 -12.87 13.66 -5.33
C GLU A 162 -13.70 14.07 -4.12
N GLU A 163 -14.92 13.56 -3.99
CA GLU A 163 -15.78 13.82 -2.85
C GLU A 163 -15.09 13.38 -1.55
N ILE A 164 -14.84 14.35 -0.66
CA ILE A 164 -14.23 14.06 0.64
C ILE A 164 -15.32 13.49 1.52
N ILE A 165 -15.16 12.24 1.93
CA ILE A 165 -16.01 11.60 2.94
C ILE A 165 -15.35 11.85 4.31
N PRO A 166 -15.84 12.79 5.13
CA PRO A 166 -15.26 13.04 6.45
C PRO A 166 -15.55 11.83 7.35
N ILE A 167 -14.50 11.05 7.64
CA ILE A 167 -14.58 10.00 8.64
C ILE A 167 -14.26 10.64 9.99
N GLY A 168 -15.31 11.02 10.73
CA GLY A 168 -15.16 11.52 12.10
C GLY A 168 -14.50 10.49 13.02
N ARG A 169 -13.85 10.95 14.10
CA ARG A 169 -13.28 10.05 15.12
C ARG A 169 -14.39 9.15 15.66
N PRO A 170 -14.36 7.82 15.44
CA PRO A 170 -15.41 6.97 15.95
C PRO A 170 -15.37 7.00 17.48
N VAL A 171 -16.55 7.17 18.11
CA VAL A 171 -16.72 7.17 19.58
C VAL A 171 -16.28 5.82 20.18
N LYS A 172 -16.26 4.76 19.37
CA LYS A 172 -15.73 3.44 19.70
C LYS A 172 -14.40 3.23 18.98
N SER A 173 -13.38 2.77 19.72
CA SER A 173 -12.08 2.38 19.16
C SER A 173 -12.24 1.48 17.93
N LEU A 174 -11.36 1.65 16.93
CA LEU A 174 -11.30 0.90 15.67
C LEU A 174 -11.35 -0.64 15.86
N MET A 175 -11.05 -1.13 17.06
CA MET A 175 -11.15 -2.55 17.44
C MET A 175 -12.58 -3.12 17.47
N VAL A 176 -13.63 -2.31 17.33
CA VAL A 176 -15.03 -2.79 17.38
C VAL A 176 -15.83 -2.32 16.18
N LYS A 177 -15.58 -2.91 15.00
CA LYS A 177 -16.63 -3.12 13.99
C LYS A 177 -16.51 -4.51 13.38
N HIS A 178 -17.52 -5.31 13.65
CA HIS A 178 -17.77 -6.63 13.09
C HIS A 178 -18.25 -6.49 11.63
N ASN A 179 -17.89 -7.48 10.80
CA ASN A 179 -18.53 -7.83 9.52
C ASN A 179 -18.30 -6.93 8.29
N GLN A 180 -17.36 -7.35 7.43
CA GLN A 180 -17.54 -7.85 6.05
C GLN A 180 -16.23 -7.65 5.30
N GLY A 181 -15.71 -8.73 4.70
CA GLY A 181 -14.45 -8.75 3.97
C GLY A 181 -14.38 -7.64 2.93
N THR A 182 -13.50 -6.68 3.18
CA THR A 182 -13.07 -5.64 2.25
C THR A 182 -11.54 -5.71 2.27
N ILE A 183 -10.81 -5.10 1.35
CA ILE A 183 -9.33 -5.07 1.37
C ILE A 183 -8.91 -3.60 1.51
N LEU A 184 -7.87 -3.34 2.28
CA LEU A 184 -7.33 -2.03 2.66
C LEU A 184 -5.85 -2.32 2.53
N CYS A 185 -5.29 -1.96 1.38
CA CYS A 185 -3.87 -1.74 1.36
C CYS A 185 -3.65 -0.54 2.29
N ASN A 186 -2.86 -0.68 3.35
CA ASN A 186 -2.44 0.48 4.12
C ASN A 186 -1.06 0.83 3.59
N ILE A 187 -0.91 1.94 2.87
CA ILE A 187 0.40 2.58 2.69
C ILE A 187 0.51 3.61 3.80
N ILE A 188 1.17 3.24 4.90
CA ILE A 188 1.62 4.22 5.89
C ILE A 188 2.98 4.72 5.41
N ASN A 189 2.98 5.82 4.66
CA ASN A 189 4.18 6.63 4.52
C ASN A 189 4.29 7.51 5.77
N PHE A 190 5.38 7.33 6.53
CA PHE A 190 5.78 8.22 7.62
C PHE A 190 6.71 9.32 7.08
#